data_AF-A0A920H638-F1
#
_entry.id   AF-A0A920H638-F1
#
_cell.length_a   1.000
_cell.length_b   1.000
_cell.length_c   1.000
_cell.angle_alpha   90.00
_cell.angle_beta   90.00
_cell.angle_gamma   90.00
#
_symmetry.space_group_name_H-M   'P 1'
#
loop_
_entity.id
_entity.type
_entity.pdbx_description
1 polymer ?
#
loop_
_entity_poly.entity_id
_entity_poly.type
_entity_poly.pdbx_seq_one_letter_code
_entity_poly.pdbx_strand_id
1 'polypeptide(L)'
;MRSKIRNFVLSSTDLIFSIGNKPLLDKIFNFLLSNKLMKILLQKFLKIHHAAALPKFDSNTIIKRYKNLKVNNIEVKSTKTTTGKVKLFATCYCSFSEPEISEDLVKVFQHNEILVELCEKENCCGMPKLELGDLAAVEKLKDKNIDRLYEYVEQGWILFHQYPLVF
;
A
#
# COMPACT_ATOMS: atom_id res chain seq x y z
N MET A 1 22.61 13.28 -15.39
CA MET A 1 21.90 14.04 -14.33
C MET A 1 20.44 13.60 -14.26
N ARG A 2 20.01 12.91 -13.20
CA ARG A 2 18.61 12.49 -13.01
C ARG A 2 17.77 13.72 -12.62
N SER A 3 16.61 13.95 -13.26
CA SER A 3 15.78 15.13 -13.00
C SER A 3 15.14 15.06 -11.61
N LYS A 4 15.33 16.12 -10.79
CA LYS A 4 14.71 16.24 -9.45
C LYS A 4 13.19 16.16 -9.51
N ILE A 5 12.58 16.77 -10.53
CA ILE A 5 11.11 16.78 -10.72
C ILE A 5 10.60 15.37 -11.01
N ARG A 6 11.21 14.66 -11.95
CA ARG A 6 10.84 13.27 -12.26
C ARG A 6 10.93 12.40 -11.01
N ASN A 7 12.07 12.45 -10.33
CA ASN A 7 12.29 11.64 -9.14
C ASN A 7 11.25 11.95 -8.06
N PHE A 8 10.93 13.24 -7.86
CA PHE A 8 9.88 13.65 -6.93
C PHE A 8 8.52 13.09 -7.32
N VAL A 9 8.13 13.15 -8.59
CA VAL A 9 6.85 12.60 -9.08
C VAL A 9 6.81 11.09 -8.85
N LEU A 10 7.79 10.34 -9.34
CA LEU A 10 7.79 8.87 -9.27
C LEU A 10 7.83 8.32 -7.83
N SER A 11 8.42 9.07 -6.90
CA SER A 11 8.52 8.65 -5.50
C SER A 11 7.40 9.15 -4.59
N SER A 12 6.50 10.01 -5.09
CA SER A 12 5.34 10.51 -4.33
C SER A 12 4.13 9.61 -4.56
N THR A 13 4.30 8.32 -4.25
CA THR A 13 3.30 7.27 -4.52
C THR A 13 2.04 7.47 -3.69
N ASP A 14 2.16 7.89 -2.43
CA ASP A 14 1.05 8.27 -1.56
C ASP A 14 0.11 9.28 -2.23
N LEU A 15 0.66 10.36 -2.78
CA LEU A 15 -0.10 11.40 -3.44
C LEU A 15 -0.73 10.88 -4.74
N ILE A 16 0.05 10.18 -5.57
CA ILE A 16 -0.42 9.65 -6.85
C ILE A 16 -1.59 8.69 -6.65
N PHE A 17 -1.45 7.74 -5.73
CA PHE A 17 -2.50 6.77 -5.46
C PHE A 17 -3.71 7.38 -4.77
N SER A 18 -3.52 8.32 -3.82
CA SER A 18 -4.64 9.00 -3.16
C SER A 18 -5.50 9.85 -4.10
N ILE A 19 -4.94 10.32 -5.22
CA ILE A 19 -5.70 11.02 -6.26
C ILE A 19 -6.30 10.03 -7.25
N GLY A 20 -5.49 9.09 -7.73
CA GLY A 20 -5.87 8.15 -8.78
C GLY A 20 -6.95 7.14 -8.36
N ASN A 21 -7.06 6.82 -7.08
CA ASN A 21 -8.06 5.88 -6.55
C ASN A 21 -9.45 6.49 -6.30
N LYS A 22 -9.67 7.77 -6.62
CA LYS A 22 -11.00 8.37 -6.47
C LYS A 22 -11.95 7.77 -7.52
N PRO A 23 -13.23 7.53 -7.19
CA PRO A 23 -14.20 7.01 -8.15
C PRO A 23 -14.21 7.85 -9.43
N LEU A 24 -14.29 7.18 -10.59
CA LEU A 24 -14.23 7.77 -11.94
C LEU A 24 -12.83 8.20 -12.39
N LEU A 25 -11.99 8.71 -11.49
CA LEU A 25 -10.61 9.04 -11.83
C LEU A 25 -9.79 7.78 -12.11
N ASP A 26 -10.00 6.71 -11.36
CA ASP A 26 -9.34 5.41 -11.57
C ASP A 26 -9.46 4.90 -13.02
N LYS A 27 -10.68 4.93 -13.58
CA LYS A 27 -10.96 4.54 -14.96
C LYS A 27 -10.25 5.44 -15.98
N ILE A 28 -10.24 6.75 -15.74
CA ILE A 28 -9.57 7.72 -16.60
C ILE A 28 -8.06 7.48 -16.58
N PHE A 29 -7.45 7.37 -15.39
CA PHE A 29 -6.02 7.08 -15.26
C PHE A 29 -5.66 5.76 -15.91
N ASN A 30 -6.41 4.69 -15.68
CA ASN A 30 -6.18 3.39 -16.31
C ASN A 30 -6.28 3.45 -17.84
N PHE A 31 -7.27 4.17 -18.38
CA PHE A 31 -7.38 4.38 -19.83
C PHE A 31 -6.18 5.15 -20.38
N LEU A 32 -5.78 6.25 -19.74
CA LEU A 32 -4.62 7.03 -20.16
C LEU A 32 -3.34 6.19 -20.09
N LEU A 33 -3.11 5.44 -19.01
CA LEU A 33 -1.91 4.62 -18.82
C LEU A 33 -1.85 3.38 -19.72
N SER A 34 -2.99 2.93 -20.26
CA SER A 34 -3.04 1.85 -21.25
C SER A 34 -2.78 2.32 -22.69
N ASN A 35 -2.90 3.63 -22.96
CA ASN A 35 -2.73 4.19 -24.30
C ASN A 35 -1.24 4.24 -24.73
N LYS A 36 -0.93 3.71 -25.92
CA LYS A 36 0.45 3.66 -26.45
C LYS A 36 1.07 5.05 -26.64
N LEU A 37 0.31 6.05 -27.10
CA LEU A 37 0.80 7.43 -27.28
C LEU A 37 1.15 8.05 -25.93
N MET A 38 0.31 7.82 -24.92
CA MET A 38 0.58 8.29 -23.57
C MET A 38 1.84 7.63 -23.00
N LYS A 39 2.02 6.33 -23.20
CA LYS A 39 3.24 5.61 -22.79
C LYS A 39 4.52 6.15 -23.45
N ILE A 40 4.46 6.52 -24.73
CA ILE A 40 5.58 7.19 -25.43
C ILE A 40 5.86 8.57 -24.82
N LEU A 41 4.80 9.32 -24.48
CA LEU A 41 4.92 10.62 -23.81
C LEU A 41 5.62 10.47 -22.44
N LEU A 42 5.17 9.51 -21.63
CA LEU A 42 5.77 9.19 -20.33
C LEU A 42 7.25 8.77 -20.48
N GLN A 43 7.59 8.02 -21.54
CA GLN A 43 9.00 7.71 -21.83
C GLN A 43 9.82 8.97 -22.11
N LYS A 44 9.30 9.90 -22.91
CA LYS A 44 10.02 11.13 -23.27
C LYS A 44 10.26 12.03 -22.05
N PHE A 45 9.25 12.19 -21.20
CA PHE A 45 9.29 13.16 -20.09
C PHE A 45 9.72 12.55 -18.75
N LEU A 46 9.18 11.37 -18.40
CA LEU A 46 9.46 10.68 -17.14
C LEU A 46 10.46 9.54 -17.29
N LYS A 47 10.97 9.25 -18.49
CA LYS A 47 11.93 8.16 -18.75
C LYS A 47 11.43 6.79 -18.29
N ILE A 48 10.11 6.59 -18.27
CA ILE A 48 9.48 5.30 -18.04
C ILE A 48 9.38 4.59 -19.39
N HIS A 49 9.99 3.43 -19.56
CA HIS A 49 9.96 2.72 -20.83
C HIS A 49 8.51 2.44 -21.27
N HIS A 50 8.17 2.64 -22.55
CA HIS A 50 6.78 2.48 -23.02
C HIS A 50 6.23 1.05 -22.85
N ALA A 51 7.10 0.04 -22.81
CA ALA A 51 6.72 -1.35 -22.56
C ALA A 51 6.64 -1.70 -21.06
N ALA A 52 6.95 -0.77 -20.15
CA ALA A 52 6.86 -1.03 -18.72
C ALA A 52 5.40 -1.36 -18.31
N ALA A 53 5.28 -2.31 -17.39
CA ALA A 53 4.04 -2.53 -16.67
C ALA A 53 3.84 -1.34 -15.72
N LEU A 54 2.74 -0.60 -15.91
CA LEU A 54 2.36 0.51 -15.04
C LEU A 54 1.30 0.03 -14.06
N PRO A 55 1.32 0.52 -12.82
CA PRO A 55 0.28 0.21 -11.85
C PRO A 55 -1.09 0.63 -12.38
N LYS A 56 -2.11 -0.11 -11.97
CA LYS A 56 -3.49 0.29 -12.15
C LYS A 56 -3.95 1.06 -10.92
N PHE A 57 -5.04 1.80 -11.07
CA PHE A 57 -5.75 2.40 -9.96
C PHE A 57 -7.08 1.68 -9.80
N ASP A 58 -7.42 1.29 -8.58
CA ASP A 58 -8.71 0.72 -8.23
C ASP A 58 -9.38 1.59 -7.16
N SER A 59 -10.54 2.16 -7.50
CA SER A 59 -11.33 2.91 -6.53
C SER A 59 -12.02 2.03 -5.50
N ASN A 60 -12.15 0.73 -5.75
CA ASN A 60 -12.57 -0.26 -4.76
C ASN A 60 -11.39 -0.74 -3.91
N THR A 61 -10.79 0.18 -3.15
CA THR A 61 -9.60 -0.05 -2.30
C THR A 61 -9.80 -1.15 -1.25
N ILE A 62 -8.72 -1.71 -0.70
CA ILE A 62 -8.82 -2.68 0.39
C ILE A 62 -9.62 -2.18 1.60
N ILE A 63 -9.50 -0.88 1.96
CA ILE A 63 -10.26 -0.28 3.06
C ILE A 63 -11.77 -0.40 2.85
N LYS A 64 -12.24 -0.33 1.59
CA LYS A 64 -13.65 -0.50 1.23
C LYS A 64 -14.02 -1.98 1.21
N ARG A 65 -13.21 -2.82 0.57
CA ARG A 65 -13.43 -4.27 0.46
C ARG A 65 -13.48 -4.95 1.83
N TYR A 66 -12.57 -4.56 2.73
CA TYR A 66 -12.46 -5.13 4.08
C TYR A 66 -13.73 -4.95 4.92
N LYS A 67 -14.56 -3.93 4.67
CA LYS A 67 -15.85 -3.77 5.35
C LYS A 67 -16.77 -4.98 5.16
N ASN A 68 -16.69 -5.62 4.00
CA ASN A 68 -17.48 -6.82 3.67
C ASN A 68 -16.77 -8.12 4.08
N LEU A 69 -15.47 -8.06 4.37
CA LEU A 69 -14.66 -9.21 4.80
C LEU A 69 -14.55 -9.29 6.32
N LYS A 70 -14.87 -8.23 7.06
CA LYS A 70 -14.64 -8.17 8.51
C LYS A 70 -15.47 -9.23 9.24
N VAL A 71 -14.78 -10.19 9.86
CA VAL A 71 -15.37 -11.20 10.74
C VAL A 71 -14.99 -10.87 12.18
N ASN A 72 -15.98 -10.63 13.04
CA ASN A 72 -15.76 -10.26 14.44
C ASN A 72 -15.82 -11.46 15.41
N ASN A 73 -16.17 -12.65 14.91
CA ASN A 73 -16.50 -13.81 15.75
C ASN A 73 -15.35 -14.83 15.85
N ILE A 74 -14.13 -14.43 15.48
CA ILE A 74 -12.94 -15.28 15.63
C ILE A 74 -12.44 -15.16 17.07
N GLU A 75 -12.45 -16.27 17.80
CA GLU A 75 -11.83 -16.36 19.12
C GLU A 75 -10.31 -16.34 18.99
N VAL A 76 -9.66 -15.37 19.64
CA VAL A 76 -8.21 -15.21 19.57
C VAL A 76 -7.51 -16.28 20.41
N LYS A 77 -6.81 -17.20 19.74
CA LYS A 77 -6.03 -18.27 20.39
C LYS A 77 -4.54 -17.97 20.29
N SER A 78 -3.91 -17.60 21.41
CA SER A 78 -2.45 -17.42 21.47
C SER A 78 -1.75 -18.79 21.49
N THR A 79 -0.60 -18.87 20.83
CA THR A 79 0.31 -20.02 20.85
C THR A 79 1.60 -19.65 21.56
N LYS A 80 2.59 -20.56 21.57
CA LYS A 80 3.93 -20.27 22.09
C LYS A 80 4.69 -19.22 21.27
N THR A 81 4.33 -19.04 20.00
CA THR A 81 5.09 -18.21 19.04
C THR A 81 4.28 -17.07 18.43
N THR A 82 2.95 -17.08 18.56
CA THR A 82 2.07 -16.05 17.97
C THR A 82 0.91 -15.70 18.91
N THR A 83 0.36 -14.50 18.77
CA THR A 83 -0.76 -14.01 19.60
C THR A 83 -2.14 -14.35 19.04
N GLY A 84 -2.21 -15.04 17.89
CA GLY A 84 -3.46 -15.39 17.22
C GLY A 84 -4.20 -14.20 16.58
N LYS A 85 -3.58 -13.01 16.55
CA LYS A 85 -4.14 -11.81 15.94
C LYS A 85 -3.10 -10.96 15.19
N VAL A 86 -3.51 -10.43 14.05
CA VAL A 86 -2.65 -9.72 13.08
C VAL A 86 -3.22 -8.35 12.73
N LYS A 87 -2.34 -7.34 12.73
CA LYS A 87 -2.58 -6.04 12.11
C LYS A 87 -1.89 -6.01 10.74
N LEU A 88 -2.69 -5.99 9.68
CA LEU A 88 -2.21 -5.95 8.31
C LEU A 88 -1.94 -4.51 7.87
N PHE A 89 -0.68 -4.22 7.60
CA PHE A 89 -0.25 -3.03 6.88
C PHE A 89 -0.29 -3.34 5.38
N ALA A 90 -1.34 -2.88 4.70
CA ALA A 90 -1.62 -3.23 3.31
C ALA A 90 -0.69 -2.52 2.33
N THR A 91 -0.02 -1.43 2.73
CA THR A 91 0.82 -0.58 1.89
C THR A 91 0.05 0.16 0.79
N CYS A 92 0.63 1.22 0.22
CA CYS A 92 -0.04 1.96 -0.85
C CYS A 92 -0.34 1.10 -2.10
N TYR A 93 0.48 0.09 -2.39
CA TYR A 93 0.32 -0.70 -3.61
C TYR A 93 -0.83 -1.71 -3.48
N CYS A 94 -0.84 -2.55 -2.43
CA CYS A 94 -1.96 -3.46 -2.16
C CYS A 94 -3.17 -2.76 -1.50
N SER A 95 -3.14 -1.44 -1.30
CA SER A 95 -4.33 -0.66 -0.97
C SER A 95 -5.06 -0.12 -2.21
N PHE A 96 -4.32 0.24 -3.26
CA PHE A 96 -4.85 1.06 -4.36
C PHE A 96 -4.62 0.51 -5.77
N SER A 97 -3.62 -0.36 -5.99
CA SER A 97 -3.34 -0.96 -7.30
C SER A 97 -3.79 -2.41 -7.36
N GLU A 98 -3.40 -3.20 -6.35
CA GLU A 98 -3.69 -4.64 -6.27
C GLU A 98 -4.36 -4.99 -4.93
N PRO A 99 -5.57 -4.43 -4.65
CA PRO A 99 -6.27 -4.67 -3.39
C PRO A 99 -6.67 -6.13 -3.16
N GLU A 100 -6.78 -6.92 -4.23
CA GLU A 100 -7.04 -8.36 -4.19
C GLU A 100 -6.00 -9.12 -3.36
N ILE A 101 -4.73 -8.72 -3.39
CA ILE A 101 -3.66 -9.39 -2.62
C ILE A 101 -3.94 -9.27 -1.12
N SER A 102 -4.32 -8.07 -0.66
CA SER A 102 -4.68 -7.85 0.74
C SER A 102 -5.98 -8.57 1.12
N GLU A 103 -6.96 -8.59 0.22
CA GLU A 103 -8.23 -9.28 0.42
C GLU A 103 -8.02 -10.79 0.57
N ASP A 104 -7.22 -11.41 -0.29
CA ASP A 104 -6.94 -12.84 -0.23
C ASP A 104 -6.13 -13.20 1.00
N LEU A 105 -5.17 -12.36 1.40
CA LEU A 105 -4.44 -12.54 2.64
C LEU A 105 -5.37 -12.48 3.87
N VAL A 106 -6.33 -11.56 3.90
CA VAL A 106 -7.36 -11.51 4.95
C VAL A 106 -8.16 -12.81 5.00
N LYS A 107 -8.60 -13.33 3.85
CA LYS A 107 -9.32 -14.61 3.77
C LYS A 107 -8.48 -15.78 4.27
N VAL A 108 -7.19 -15.82 3.93
CA VAL A 108 -6.26 -16.86 4.42
C VAL A 108 -6.12 -16.81 5.93
N PHE A 109 -5.93 -15.63 6.53
CA PHE A 109 -5.87 -15.51 7.99
C PHE A 109 -7.17 -15.98 8.65
N GLN A 110 -8.32 -15.55 8.13
CA GLN A 110 -9.63 -15.94 8.66
C GLN A 110 -9.89 -17.44 8.54
N HIS A 111 -9.49 -18.07 7.43
CA HIS A 111 -9.58 -19.51 7.24
C HIS A 111 -8.79 -20.29 8.31
N ASN A 112 -7.69 -19.71 8.79
CA ASN A 112 -6.84 -20.29 9.84
C ASN A 112 -7.22 -19.83 11.25
N GLU A 113 -8.42 -19.28 11.45
CA GLU A 113 -8.91 -18.76 12.73
C GLU A 113 -7.99 -17.67 13.34
N ILE A 114 -7.30 -16.89 12.50
CA ILE A 114 -6.47 -15.77 12.94
C ILE A 114 -7.28 -14.48 12.78
N LEU A 115 -7.44 -13.75 13.88
CA LEU A 115 -8.10 -12.44 13.85
C LEU A 115 -7.24 -11.47 13.06
N VAL A 116 -7.76 -10.89 11.99
CA VAL A 116 -7.05 -9.94 11.15
C VAL A 116 -7.78 -8.60 11.08
N GLU A 117 -7.06 -7.53 11.36
CA GLU A 117 -7.52 -6.16 11.19
C GLU A 117 -6.54 -5.36 10.34
N LEU A 118 -7.07 -4.41 9.55
CA LEU A 118 -6.20 -3.47 8.85
C LEU A 118 -5.60 -2.46 9.84
N CYS A 119 -4.39 -2.00 9.53
CA CYS A 119 -3.83 -0.79 10.15
C CYS A 119 -4.68 0.42 9.77
N GLU A 120 -5.00 1.25 10.75
CA GLU A 120 -5.76 2.47 10.49
C GLU A 120 -4.83 3.57 9.95
N LYS A 121 -5.29 4.27 8.92
CA LYS A 121 -4.64 5.48 8.38
C LYS A 121 -3.13 5.29 8.08
N GLU A 122 -2.78 4.18 7.43
CA GLU A 122 -1.41 3.95 6.97
C GLU A 122 -0.95 5.04 5.97
N ASN A 123 0.22 5.63 6.22
CA ASN A 123 0.93 6.44 5.23
C ASN A 123 1.86 5.52 4.41
N CYS A 124 2.37 6.01 3.27
CA CYS A 124 3.34 5.25 2.49
C CYS A 124 4.56 4.83 3.35
N CYS A 125 5.06 3.61 3.14
CA CYS A 125 6.23 3.06 3.82
C CYS A 125 7.54 3.80 3.48
N GLY A 126 7.55 4.65 2.44
CA GLY A 126 8.72 5.45 2.06
C GLY A 126 9.72 4.73 1.15
N MET A 127 9.48 3.49 0.73
CA MET A 127 10.40 2.72 -0.13
C MET A 127 10.85 3.50 -1.38
N PRO A 128 9.97 4.16 -2.17
CA PRO A 128 10.42 4.90 -3.34
C PRO A 128 11.31 6.11 -3.01
N LYS A 129 11.19 6.68 -1.81
CA LYS A 129 12.08 7.76 -1.33
C LYS A 129 13.42 7.18 -0.87
N LEU A 130 13.40 6.03 -0.20
CA LEU A 130 14.59 5.28 0.20
C LEU A 130 15.44 4.89 -1.00
N GLU A 131 14.84 4.35 -2.07
CA GLU A 131 15.55 3.97 -3.30
C GLU A 131 16.23 5.16 -4.01
N LEU A 132 15.77 6.38 -3.73
CA LEU A 132 16.37 7.61 -4.23
C LEU A 132 17.41 8.22 -3.27
N GLY A 133 17.62 7.62 -2.09
CA GLY A 133 18.50 8.12 -1.03
C GLY A 133 17.93 9.31 -0.25
N ASP A 134 16.62 9.58 -0.34
CA ASP A 134 15.96 10.68 0.37
C ASP A 134 15.58 10.25 1.80
N LEU A 135 16.60 10.08 2.64
CA LEU A 135 16.44 9.60 4.02
C LEU A 135 15.62 10.57 4.88
N ALA A 136 15.70 11.88 4.62
CA ALA A 136 14.90 12.88 5.33
C ALA A 136 13.40 12.75 5.03
N ALA A 137 13.01 12.41 3.79
CA ALA A 137 11.62 12.11 3.47
C ALA A 137 11.17 10.78 4.07
N VAL A 138 12.04 9.77 4.09
CA VAL A 138 11.78 8.47 4.74
C VAL A 138 11.51 8.66 6.24
N GLU A 139 12.36 9.42 6.94
CA GLU A 139 12.19 9.70 8.37
C GLU A 139 10.85 10.37 8.65
N LYS A 140 10.47 11.38 7.87
CA LYS A 140 9.15 12.03 7.99
C LYS A 140 7.97 11.09 7.75
N LEU A 141 8.13 10.07 6.89
CA LEU A 141 7.09 9.07 6.65
C LEU A 141 7.05 8.03 7.78
N LYS A 142 8.20 7.62 8.30
CA LYS A 142 8.32 6.77 9.49
C LYS A 142 7.63 7.44 10.69
N ASP A 143 7.94 8.70 10.97
CA ASP A 143 7.40 9.42 12.13
C ASP A 143 5.86 9.53 12.10
N LYS A 144 5.25 9.48 10.91
CA LYS A 144 3.78 9.46 10.75
C LYS A 144 3.14 8.10 11.01
N ASN A 145 3.92 7.02 10.94
CA ASN A 145 3.42 5.65 11.06
C ASN A 145 3.81 5.02 12.41
N ILE A 146 5.01 5.31 12.90
CA ILE A 146 5.66 4.54 13.96
C ILE A 146 4.87 4.51 15.26
N ASP A 147 4.29 5.65 15.68
CA ASP A 147 3.51 5.73 16.92
C ASP A 147 2.31 4.77 16.89
N ARG A 148 1.57 4.77 15.77
CA ARG A 148 0.38 3.92 15.62
C ARG A 148 0.74 2.44 15.51
N LEU A 149 1.85 2.12 14.84
CA LEU A 149 2.33 0.75 14.72
C LEU A 149 2.82 0.23 16.07
N TYR A 150 3.52 1.06 16.84
CA TYR A 150 3.97 0.75 18.19
C TYR A 150 2.79 0.48 19.11
N GLU A 151 1.74 1.30 19.07
CA GLU A 151 0.49 1.05 19.82
C GLU A 151 -0.12 -0.33 19.52
N TYR A 152 -0.09 -0.79 18.26
CA TYR A 152 -0.58 -2.12 17.91
C TYR A 152 0.28 -3.24 18.51
N VAL A 153 1.60 -3.07 18.50
CA VAL A 153 2.52 -4.03 19.13
C VAL A 153 2.29 -4.10 20.64
N GLU A 154 2.13 -2.96 21.32
CA GLU A 154 1.81 -2.89 22.75
C GLU A 154 0.46 -3.56 23.08
N GLN A 155 -0.51 -3.47 22.18
CA GLN A 155 -1.79 -4.18 22.28
C GLN A 155 -1.68 -5.69 21.98
N GLY A 156 -0.49 -6.22 21.69
CA GLY A 156 -0.23 -7.63 21.41
C GLY A 156 -0.61 -8.06 19.99
N TRP A 157 -0.73 -7.13 19.04
CA TRP A 157 -0.91 -7.48 17.63
C TRP A 157 0.42 -7.80 16.97
N ILE A 158 0.42 -8.83 16.13
CA ILE A 158 1.54 -9.05 15.19
C ILE A 158 1.32 -8.15 13.99
N LEU A 159 2.30 -7.30 13.69
CA LEU A 159 2.30 -6.52 12.45
C LEU A 159 2.67 -7.43 11.29
N PHE A 160 1.87 -7.41 10.23
CA PHE A 160 2.13 -8.14 9.00
C PHE A 160 2.05 -7.21 7.80
N HIS A 161 2.90 -7.43 6.80
CA HIS A 161 2.95 -6.64 5.57
C HIS A 161 3.28 -7.55 4.37
N GLN A 162 2.73 -7.25 3.19
CA GLN A 162 3.03 -8.03 1.98
C GLN A 162 4.37 -7.65 1.33
N TYR A 163 4.81 -6.42 1.56
CA TYR A 163 6.06 -5.87 1.02
C TYR A 163 6.93 -5.27 2.12
N PRO A 164 8.25 -5.21 1.94
CA PRO A 164 9.17 -4.67 2.95
C PRO A 164 8.81 -3.25 3.39
N LEU A 165 8.81 -3.03 4.71
CA LEU A 165 8.74 -1.71 5.33
C LEU A 165 10.14 -1.16 5.55
N VAL A 166 10.25 0.17 5.60
CA VAL A 166 11.54 0.87 5.80
C VAL A 166 11.82 1.12 7.29
N PHE A 167 10.87 0.76 8.16
CA PHE A 167 10.89 1.04 9.60
C PHE A 167 10.19 -0.06 10.39
#